data_AF-A0A7S3N2W7-F1
#
_entry.id   AF-A0A7S3N2W7-F1
#
_cell.length_a   1.000
_cell.length_b   1.000
_cell.length_c   1.000
_cell.angle_alpha   90.00
_cell.angle_beta   90.00
_cell.angle_gamma   90.00
#
_symmetry.space_group_name_H-M   'P 1'
#
loop_
_entity.id
_entity.type
_entity.pdbx_description
1 polymer ?
#
loop_
_entity_poly.entity_id
_entity_poly.type
_entity_poly.pdbx_seq_one_letter_code
_entity_poly.pdbx_strand_id
1 'polypeptide(L)'
;EKDMIVKNIEEHEKYIKSICENLLVKILSKNFSLIRVYIIQYCIYPRLMFSPRDAIYVIKFSVLLLKLRTPYFNFVGLIGYLLKEILPCILCCTEKESHNFGIFFLELFKILKHWQNKTNWEKECDKTPGFDINIVKVSKKTISLKDLDSIIKTLNKRILNVVKICLKRDYMSCRNAIIMLQKLSQVYPTNKDISKELEVNIKQMMSTCEQDDLKTMANSYLC
;
A
#
# COMPACT_ATOMS: atom_id res chain seq x y z
N GLU A 1 8.64 4.47 35.65
CA GLU A 1 7.99 4.85 34.37
C GLU A 1 8.37 3.91 33.22
N LYS A 2 9.66 3.71 32.93
CA LYS A 2 10.13 2.74 31.90
C LYS A 2 9.65 1.30 32.12
N ASP A 3 9.70 0.79 33.35
CA ASP A 3 9.26 -0.59 33.66
C ASP A 3 7.76 -0.80 33.48
N MET A 4 6.96 0.23 33.70
CA MET A 4 5.52 0.22 33.49
C MET A 4 5.16 0.23 32.00
N ILE A 5 5.93 0.95 31.18
CA ILE A 5 5.80 0.92 29.72
C ILE A 5 6.17 -0.46 29.16
N VAL A 6 7.27 -1.06 29.63
CA VAL A 6 7.69 -2.41 29.21
C VAL A 6 6.62 -3.44 29.57
N LYS A 7 6.10 -3.39 30.80
CA LYS A 7 5.03 -4.28 31.23
C LYS A 7 3.76 -4.14 30.39
N ASN A 8 3.34 -2.91 30.08
CA ASN A 8 2.19 -2.66 29.21
C ASN A 8 2.41 -3.20 27.78
N ILE A 9 3.63 -3.13 27.26
CA ILE A 9 3.98 -3.70 25.95
C ILE A 9 3.85 -5.23 25.98
N GLU A 10 4.40 -5.89 27.00
CA GLU A 10 4.31 -7.35 27.15
C GLU A 10 2.87 -7.84 27.32
N GLU A 11 2.05 -7.13 28.09
CA GLU A 11 0.62 -7.42 28.24
C GLU A 11 -0.12 -7.25 26.91
N HIS A 12 0.21 -6.20 26.16
CA HIS A 12 -0.38 -5.97 24.83
C HIS A 12 0.03 -7.06 23.83
N GLU A 13 1.29 -7.52 23.84
CA GLU A 13 1.75 -8.62 23.01
C GLU A 13 1.03 -9.94 23.32
N LYS A 14 0.83 -10.25 24.61
CA LYS A 14 0.05 -11.42 25.04
C LYS A 14 -1.41 -11.32 24.59
N TYR A 15 -2.01 -10.14 24.74
CA TYR A 15 -3.37 -9.89 24.30
C TYR A 15 -3.52 -10.07 22.78
N ILE A 16 -2.63 -9.48 21.97
CA ILE A 16 -2.60 -9.68 20.52
C ILE A 16 -2.54 -11.17 20.19
N LYS A 17 -1.62 -11.91 20.82
CA LYS A 17 -1.47 -13.36 20.57
C LYS A 17 -2.77 -14.13 20.84
N SER A 18 -3.46 -13.83 21.95
CA SER A 18 -4.74 -14.47 22.30
C SER A 18 -5.88 -14.16 21.33
N ILE A 19 -5.97 -12.92 20.83
CA ILE A 19 -6.98 -12.55 19.83
C ILE A 19 -6.70 -13.27 18.51
N CYS A 20 -5.43 -13.35 18.12
CA CYS A 20 -5.03 -13.95 16.87
C CYS A 20 -5.40 -15.43 16.80
N GLU A 21 -5.18 -16.20 17.88
CA GLU A 21 -5.61 -17.60 17.96
C GLU A 21 -7.14 -17.75 17.75
N ASN A 22 -7.93 -16.81 18.30
CA ASN A 22 -9.39 -16.82 18.22
C ASN A 22 -9.97 -16.31 16.88
N LEU A 23 -9.36 -15.29 16.27
CA LEU A 23 -9.74 -14.74 14.95
C LEU A 23 -9.59 -15.80 13.86
N LEU A 24 -8.53 -16.61 13.94
CA LEU A 24 -8.23 -17.65 12.97
C LEU A 24 -9.28 -18.77 12.98
N VAL A 25 -9.82 -19.17 14.13
CA VAL A 25 -10.82 -20.25 14.16
C VAL A 25 -12.17 -19.81 13.57
N LYS A 26 -12.58 -18.55 13.82
CA LYS A 26 -13.91 -18.06 13.41
C LYS A 26 -14.03 -17.66 11.95
N ILE A 27 -12.99 -17.05 11.38
CA ILE A 27 -13.01 -16.53 9.99
C ILE A 27 -12.98 -17.68 8.96
N LEU A 28 -12.45 -18.84 9.33
CA LEU A 28 -12.08 -19.91 8.38
C LEU A 28 -13.19 -20.92 8.06
N SER A 29 -14.44 -20.67 8.45
CA SER A 29 -15.50 -21.69 8.32
C SER A 29 -16.26 -21.70 6.99
N LYS A 30 -16.28 -20.64 6.16
CA LYS A 30 -17.04 -20.62 4.88
C LYS A 30 -16.42 -19.75 3.76
N ASN A 31 -16.38 -20.27 2.53
CA ASN A 31 -16.05 -19.66 1.23
C ASN A 31 -14.88 -18.64 1.17
N PHE A 32 -13.68 -19.16 0.90
CA PHE A 32 -12.37 -18.49 1.02
C PHE A 32 -11.96 -17.50 -0.08
N SER A 33 -12.57 -17.54 -1.27
CA SER A 33 -12.21 -16.61 -2.37
C SER A 33 -12.88 -15.25 -2.18
N LEU A 34 -14.16 -15.23 -1.81
CA LEU A 34 -14.95 -14.02 -1.60
C LEU A 34 -14.54 -13.27 -0.33
N ILE A 35 -14.18 -14.00 0.73
CA ILE A 35 -13.82 -13.38 2.02
C ILE A 35 -12.63 -12.40 1.90
N ARG A 36 -11.70 -12.67 0.99
CA ARG A 36 -10.55 -11.78 0.75
C ARG A 36 -10.99 -10.46 0.15
N VAL A 37 -11.84 -10.51 -0.88
CA VAL A 37 -12.41 -9.32 -1.51
C VAL A 37 -13.22 -8.53 -0.48
N TYR A 38 -14.00 -9.21 0.36
CA TYR A 38 -14.76 -8.56 1.42
C TYR A 38 -13.90 -7.90 2.50
N ILE A 39 -12.81 -8.55 2.95
CA ILE A 39 -11.86 -7.94 3.88
C ILE A 39 -11.27 -6.68 3.26
N ILE A 40 -10.90 -6.72 1.98
CA ILE A 40 -10.31 -5.54 1.34
C ILE A 40 -11.35 -4.43 1.18
N GLN A 41 -12.51 -4.75 0.62
CA GLN A 41 -13.57 -3.78 0.29
C GLN A 41 -14.23 -3.18 1.54
N TYR A 42 -14.51 -3.98 2.57
CA TYR A 42 -15.31 -3.56 3.73
C TYR A 42 -14.49 -3.31 5.00
N CYS A 43 -13.24 -3.79 5.09
CA CYS A 43 -12.42 -3.60 6.28
C CYS A 43 -11.20 -2.71 6.01
N ILE A 44 -10.42 -3.05 4.98
CA ILE A 44 -9.15 -2.37 4.70
C ILE A 44 -9.40 -1.01 4.05
N TYR A 45 -10.15 -0.97 2.95
CA TYR A 45 -10.36 0.24 2.18
C TYR A 45 -11.05 1.36 2.98
N PRO A 46 -12.15 1.09 3.73
CA PRO A 46 -12.80 2.14 4.51
C PRO A 46 -11.91 2.70 5.60
N ARG A 47 -11.10 1.85 6.27
CA ARG A 47 -10.13 2.30 7.28
C ARG A 47 -9.02 3.14 6.64
N LEU A 48 -8.47 2.66 5.52
CA LEU A 48 -7.41 3.37 4.80
C LEU A 48 -7.83 4.81 4.45
N MET A 49 -9.08 5.01 4.04
CA MET A 49 -9.59 6.32 3.63
C MET A 49 -9.97 7.22 4.81
N PHE A 50 -10.24 6.66 5.99
CA PHE A 50 -10.79 7.39 7.13
C PHE A 50 -9.83 8.42 7.74
N SER A 51 -8.60 8.01 8.06
CA SER A 51 -7.61 8.90 8.68
C SER A 51 -6.16 8.54 8.36
N PRO A 52 -5.21 9.48 8.52
CA PRO A 52 -3.78 9.20 8.36
C PRO A 52 -3.29 8.07 9.26
N ARG A 53 -3.80 8.00 10.50
CA ARG A 53 -3.44 6.95 11.46
C ARG A 53 -3.96 5.59 11.02
N ASP A 54 -5.17 5.56 10.48
CA ASP A 54 -5.77 4.32 9.99
C ASP A 54 -5.06 3.81 8.71
N ALA A 55 -4.62 4.70 7.82
CA ALA A 55 -3.79 4.35 6.68
C ALA A 55 -2.50 3.62 7.10
N ILE A 56 -1.82 4.13 8.14
CA ILE A 56 -0.63 3.48 8.72
C ILE A 56 -1.02 2.18 9.45
N TYR A 57 -2.14 2.18 10.17
CA TYR A 57 -2.63 1.00 10.87
C TYR A 57 -2.86 -0.16 9.89
N VAL A 58 -3.52 0.08 8.75
CA VAL A 58 -3.82 -0.95 7.74
C VAL A 58 -2.57 -1.69 7.29
N ILE A 59 -1.48 -0.96 7.01
CA ILE A 59 -0.24 -1.60 6.55
C ILE A 59 0.47 -2.32 7.70
N LYS A 60 0.52 -1.75 8.90
CA LYS A 60 1.10 -2.39 10.10
C LYS A 60 0.33 -3.65 10.49
N PHE A 61 -1.00 -3.60 10.41
CA PHE A 61 -1.89 -4.73 10.62
C PHE A 61 -1.65 -5.83 9.57
N SER A 62 -1.50 -5.46 8.30
CA SER A 62 -1.18 -6.42 7.23
C SER A 62 0.17 -7.13 7.47
N VAL A 63 1.19 -6.39 7.93
CA VAL A 63 2.49 -6.96 8.32
C VAL A 63 2.36 -7.84 9.56
N LEU A 64 1.54 -7.45 10.53
CA LEU A 64 1.27 -8.27 11.72
C LEU A 64 0.63 -9.61 11.32
N LEU A 65 -0.36 -9.60 10.42
CA LEU A 65 -0.99 -10.82 9.90
C LEU A 65 0.02 -11.75 9.20
N LEU A 66 0.98 -11.17 8.47
CA LEU A 66 2.10 -11.93 7.89
C LEU A 66 2.98 -12.58 8.96
N LYS A 67 3.41 -11.81 9.96
CA LYS A 67 4.25 -12.30 11.07
C LYS A 67 3.58 -13.46 11.83
N LEU A 68 2.27 -13.38 11.98
CA LEU A 68 1.46 -14.41 12.63
C LEU A 68 1.15 -15.61 11.73
N ARG A 69 1.62 -15.61 10.48
CA ARG A 69 1.34 -16.64 9.48
C ARG A 69 -0.16 -16.94 9.33
N THR A 70 -0.96 -15.88 9.41
CA THR A 70 -2.43 -15.95 9.35
C THR A 70 -2.86 -16.75 8.13
N PRO A 71 -3.48 -17.93 8.30
CA PRO A 71 -3.98 -18.72 7.18
C PRO A 71 -4.85 -17.87 6.24
N TYR A 72 -4.70 -18.11 4.93
CA TYR A 72 -5.48 -17.49 3.84
C TYR A 72 -5.36 -15.97 3.69
N PHE A 73 -4.66 -15.27 4.57
CA PHE A 73 -4.24 -13.90 4.31
C PHE A 73 -3.13 -13.94 3.26
N ASN A 74 -3.37 -13.34 2.10
CA ASN A 74 -2.40 -13.26 1.01
C ASN A 74 -2.05 -11.78 0.74
N PHE A 75 -0.85 -11.39 1.13
CA PHE A 75 -0.36 -10.01 1.03
C PHE A 75 -0.10 -9.60 -0.42
N VAL A 76 0.37 -10.52 -1.26
CA VAL A 76 0.56 -10.29 -2.69
C VAL A 76 -0.78 -10.00 -3.37
N GLY A 77 -1.82 -10.75 -3.02
CA GLY A 77 -3.19 -10.55 -3.48
C GLY A 77 -3.78 -9.23 -3.00
N LEU A 78 -3.50 -8.83 -1.75
CA LEU A 78 -3.87 -7.51 -1.23
C LEU A 78 -3.25 -6.39 -2.07
N ILE A 79 -1.93 -6.43 -2.32
CA ILE A 79 -1.26 -5.45 -3.19
C ILE A 79 -1.87 -5.48 -4.60
N GLY A 80 -2.06 -6.68 -5.16
CA GLY A 80 -2.63 -6.86 -6.50
C GLY A 80 -4.02 -6.25 -6.67
N TYR A 81 -4.87 -6.35 -5.63
CA TYR A 81 -6.18 -5.69 -5.61
C TYR A 81 -6.03 -4.17 -5.50
N LEU A 82 -5.26 -3.67 -4.54
CA LEU A 82 -5.05 -2.23 -4.35
C LEU A 82 -4.47 -1.55 -5.59
N LEU A 83 -3.59 -2.23 -6.33
CA LEU A 83 -3.04 -1.77 -7.61
C LEU A 83 -4.12 -1.51 -8.67
N LYS A 84 -5.18 -2.32 -8.70
CA LYS A 84 -6.30 -2.14 -9.63
C LYS A 84 -7.13 -0.92 -9.23
N GLU A 85 -7.34 -0.75 -7.93
CA GLU A 85 -8.17 0.31 -7.35
C GLU A 85 -7.51 1.70 -7.33
N ILE A 86 -6.21 1.85 -7.62
CA ILE A 86 -5.54 3.17 -7.58
C ILE A 86 -6.26 4.21 -8.44
N LEU A 87 -6.57 3.87 -9.70
CA LEU A 87 -7.23 4.81 -10.61
C LEU A 87 -8.64 5.20 -10.12
N PRO A 88 -9.59 4.26 -9.95
CA PRO A 88 -10.94 4.63 -9.51
C PRO A 88 -10.93 5.34 -8.16
N CYS A 89 -9.99 5.00 -7.26
CA CYS A 89 -9.81 5.71 -6.01
C CYS A 89 -9.48 7.19 -6.23
N ILE A 90 -8.41 7.52 -6.97
CA ILE A 90 -7.97 8.92 -7.16
C ILE A 90 -9.07 9.76 -7.85
N LEU A 91 -9.84 9.15 -8.75
CA LEU A 91 -10.92 9.82 -9.47
C LEU A 91 -12.15 10.14 -8.61
N CYS A 92 -12.42 9.33 -7.58
CA CYS A 92 -13.63 9.46 -6.76
C CYS A 92 -13.37 10.03 -5.36
N CYS A 93 -12.11 10.05 -4.91
CA CYS A 93 -11.78 10.43 -3.55
C CYS A 93 -11.73 11.97 -3.38
N THR A 94 -11.92 12.40 -2.13
CA THR A 94 -11.61 13.76 -1.69
C THR A 94 -10.11 13.97 -1.54
N GLU A 95 -9.68 15.24 -1.44
CA GLU A 95 -8.27 15.58 -1.18
C GLU A 95 -7.71 14.89 0.07
N LYS A 96 -8.53 14.81 1.13
CA LYS A 96 -8.16 14.16 2.39
C LYS A 96 -7.96 12.65 2.23
N GLU A 97 -8.82 12.01 1.46
CA GLU A 97 -8.70 10.58 1.18
C GLU A 97 -7.49 10.30 0.28
N SER A 98 -7.24 11.12 -0.74
CA SER A 98 -6.02 11.03 -1.55
C SER A 98 -4.75 11.17 -0.70
N HIS A 99 -4.77 12.11 0.25
CA HIS A 99 -3.69 12.27 1.22
C HIS A 99 -3.44 10.99 2.03
N ASN A 100 -4.49 10.39 2.58
CA ASN A 100 -4.39 9.14 3.35
C ASN A 100 -3.88 7.99 2.48
N PHE A 101 -4.32 7.93 1.23
CA PHE A 101 -3.88 6.94 0.25
C PHE A 101 -2.38 7.09 -0.07
N GLY A 102 -1.89 8.33 -0.22
CA GLY A 102 -0.47 8.63 -0.34
C GLY A 102 0.35 8.15 0.86
N ILE A 103 -0.14 8.35 2.09
CA ILE A 103 0.52 7.85 3.31
C ILE A 103 0.58 6.32 3.32
N PHE A 104 -0.51 5.65 2.95
CA PHE A 104 -0.53 4.18 2.87
C PHE A 104 0.54 3.67 1.90
N PHE A 105 0.61 4.24 0.69
CA PHE A 105 1.61 3.82 -0.28
C PHE A 105 3.04 4.15 0.15
N LEU A 106 3.26 5.28 0.85
CA LEU A 106 4.56 5.63 1.39
C LEU A 106 5.08 4.53 2.32
N GLU A 107 4.24 4.11 3.27
CA GLU A 107 4.59 3.04 4.21
C GLU A 107 4.71 1.68 3.51
N LEU A 108 3.86 1.39 2.53
CA LEU A 108 3.98 0.18 1.70
C LEU A 108 5.34 0.13 0.99
N PHE A 109 5.77 1.21 0.34
CA PHE A 109 7.07 1.28 -0.34
C PHE A 109 8.25 1.12 0.63
N LYS A 110 8.17 1.71 1.84
CA LYS A 110 9.21 1.51 2.87
C LYS A 110 9.35 0.03 3.24
N ILE A 111 8.23 -0.65 3.45
CA ILE A 111 8.22 -2.09 3.78
C ILE A 111 8.74 -2.92 2.61
N LEU A 112 8.27 -2.65 1.39
CA LEU A 112 8.75 -3.35 0.20
C LEU A 112 10.26 -3.17 0.03
N LYS A 113 10.79 -1.95 0.20
CA LYS A 113 12.24 -1.66 0.15
C LYS A 113 13.02 -2.38 1.25
N HIS A 114 12.48 -2.47 2.46
CA HIS A 114 13.07 -3.25 3.56
C HIS A 114 13.21 -4.72 3.19
N TRP A 115 12.19 -5.29 2.56
CA TRP A 115 12.16 -6.69 2.11
C TRP A 115 12.95 -6.96 0.81
N GLN A 116 13.40 -5.93 0.09
CA GLN A 116 14.34 -6.12 -1.02
C GLN A 116 15.72 -6.59 -0.56
N ASN A 117 16.08 -6.33 0.71
CA ASN A 117 17.29 -6.91 1.27
C ASN A 117 17.08 -8.41 1.51
N LYS A 118 17.94 -9.24 0.91
CA LYS A 118 17.91 -10.70 1.02
C LYS A 118 17.86 -11.19 2.47
N THR A 119 18.61 -10.58 3.40
CA THR A 119 18.61 -11.03 4.81
C THR A 119 17.27 -10.78 5.49
N ASN A 120 16.62 -9.65 5.18
CA ASN A 120 15.31 -9.30 5.73
C ASN A 120 14.23 -10.18 5.11
N TRP A 121 14.33 -10.44 3.79
CA TRP A 121 13.44 -11.35 3.08
C TRP A 121 13.44 -12.75 3.68
N GLU A 122 14.62 -13.35 3.86
CA GLU A 122 14.76 -14.70 4.40
C GLU A 122 14.25 -14.80 5.84
N LYS A 123 14.41 -13.74 6.64
CA LYS A 123 13.97 -13.70 8.03
C LYS A 123 12.46 -13.49 8.18
N GLU A 124 11.86 -12.63 7.37
CA GLU A 124 10.49 -12.13 7.60
C GLU A 124 9.46 -12.63 6.58
N CYS A 125 9.88 -13.00 5.37
CA CYS A 125 8.97 -13.24 4.24
C CYS A 125 9.07 -14.67 3.72
N ASP A 126 10.28 -15.23 3.63
CA ASP A 126 10.50 -16.54 3.02
C ASP A 126 9.64 -17.62 3.71
N LYS A 127 9.01 -18.46 2.88
CA LYS A 127 8.12 -19.55 3.32
C LYS A 127 6.91 -19.11 4.17
N THR A 128 6.56 -17.83 4.18
CA THR A 128 5.37 -17.33 4.88
C THR A 128 4.12 -17.50 3.99
N PRO A 129 3.00 -18.05 4.50
CA PRO A 129 1.81 -18.35 3.70
C PRO A 129 1.18 -17.10 3.03
N GLY A 130 1.44 -15.90 3.55
CA GLY A 130 0.96 -14.68 2.92
C GLY A 130 1.69 -14.23 1.66
N PHE A 131 2.78 -14.91 1.31
CA PHE A 131 3.52 -14.75 0.05
C PHE A 131 3.26 -15.91 -0.92
N ASP A 132 2.24 -16.71 -0.68
CA ASP A 132 1.85 -17.80 -1.58
C ASP A 132 1.46 -17.27 -2.98
N ILE A 133 1.98 -17.91 -4.01
CA ILE A 133 1.67 -17.58 -5.42
C ILE A 133 0.19 -17.86 -5.73
N ASN A 134 -0.40 -18.86 -5.08
CA ASN A 134 -1.78 -19.23 -5.31
C ASN A 134 -2.72 -18.43 -4.39
N ILE A 135 -3.61 -17.69 -5.04
CA ILE A 135 -4.63 -16.88 -4.39
C ILE A 135 -5.85 -17.74 -4.00
N VAL A 136 -5.98 -18.98 -4.48
CA VAL A 136 -7.18 -19.81 -4.26
C VAL A 136 -6.95 -20.97 -3.28
N LYS A 137 -5.80 -21.63 -3.36
CA LYS A 137 -5.41 -22.75 -2.49
C LYS A 137 -4.05 -22.46 -1.90
N VAL A 138 -3.83 -22.86 -0.65
CA VAL A 138 -2.49 -22.78 -0.06
C VAL A 138 -1.59 -23.73 -0.86
N SER A 139 -0.68 -23.18 -1.63
CA SER A 139 0.38 -23.90 -2.30
C SER A 139 1.65 -23.82 -1.47
N LYS A 140 2.48 -24.87 -1.53
CA LYS A 140 3.80 -24.84 -0.87
C LYS A 140 4.80 -23.93 -1.60
N LYS A 141 4.36 -23.15 -2.60
CA LYS A 141 5.21 -22.31 -3.44
C LYS A 141 4.94 -20.83 -3.15
N THR A 142 5.87 -20.21 -2.45
CA THR A 142 5.87 -18.77 -2.17
C THR A 142 6.57 -17.99 -3.27
N ILE A 143 6.24 -16.70 -3.40
CA ILE A 143 6.99 -15.79 -4.27
C ILE A 143 8.46 -15.74 -3.82
N SER A 144 9.34 -15.54 -4.79
CA SER A 144 10.77 -15.34 -4.54
C SER A 144 11.10 -13.86 -4.39
N LEU A 145 12.32 -13.56 -3.95
CA LEU A 145 12.83 -12.18 -3.92
C LEU A 145 12.81 -11.52 -5.32
N LYS A 146 13.05 -12.29 -6.39
CA LYS A 146 12.96 -11.79 -7.77
C LYS A 146 11.53 -11.40 -8.15
N ASP A 147 10.54 -12.14 -7.65
CA ASP A 147 9.13 -11.83 -7.87
C ASP A 147 8.73 -10.56 -7.11
N LEU A 148 9.28 -10.33 -5.91
CA LEU A 148 9.10 -9.06 -5.18
C LEU A 148 9.60 -7.86 -6.01
N ASP A 149 10.79 -7.96 -6.61
CA ASP A 149 11.31 -6.90 -7.49
C ASP A 149 10.39 -6.65 -8.69
N SER A 150 9.79 -7.70 -9.25
CA SER A 150 8.80 -7.59 -10.33
C SER A 150 7.53 -6.88 -9.87
N ILE A 151 7.04 -7.18 -8.66
CA ILE A 151 5.88 -6.50 -8.05
C ILE A 151 6.19 -5.02 -7.85
N ILE A 152 7.35 -4.66 -7.32
CA ILE A 152 7.76 -3.26 -7.12
C ILE A 152 7.85 -2.51 -8.45
N LYS A 153 8.42 -3.12 -9.49
CA LYS A 153 8.45 -2.54 -10.84
C LYS A 153 7.04 -2.32 -11.39
N THR A 154 6.14 -3.29 -11.19
CA THR A 154 4.73 -3.21 -11.62
C THR A 154 3.99 -2.10 -10.89
N LEU A 155 4.19 -1.98 -9.58
CA LEU A 155 3.62 -0.91 -8.75
C LEU A 155 4.07 0.47 -9.22
N ASN A 156 5.38 0.66 -9.45
CA ASN A 156 5.90 1.93 -9.93
C ASN A 156 5.31 2.33 -11.30
N LYS A 157 5.23 1.39 -12.25
CA LYS A 157 4.62 1.62 -13.57
C LYS A 157 3.13 1.91 -13.46
N ARG A 158 2.41 1.20 -12.58
CA ARG A 158 0.98 1.40 -12.37
C ARG A 158 0.70 2.81 -11.84
N ILE A 159 1.42 3.27 -10.83
CA ILE A 159 1.28 4.63 -10.28
C ILE A 159 1.54 5.67 -11.38
N LEU A 160 2.63 5.54 -12.14
CA LEU A 160 2.94 6.45 -13.25
C LEU A 160 1.77 6.53 -14.25
N ASN A 161 1.27 5.39 -14.71
CA ASN A 161 0.18 5.35 -15.69
C ASN A 161 -1.10 5.99 -15.15
N VAL A 162 -1.42 5.78 -13.86
CA VAL A 162 -2.59 6.40 -13.24
C VAL A 162 -2.41 7.92 -13.15
N VAL A 163 -1.26 8.39 -12.67
CA VAL A 163 -0.95 9.81 -12.57
C VAL A 163 -1.04 10.48 -13.94
N LYS A 164 -0.48 9.87 -15.00
CA LYS A 164 -0.56 10.40 -16.37
C LYS A 164 -2.00 10.63 -16.84
N ILE A 165 -2.92 9.73 -16.47
CA ILE A 165 -4.35 9.87 -16.78
C ILE A 165 -4.93 11.03 -15.97
N CYS A 166 -4.68 11.08 -14.66
CA CYS A 166 -5.25 12.07 -13.76
C CYS A 166 -4.76 13.51 -14.05
N LEU A 167 -3.49 13.69 -14.43
CA LEU A 167 -2.92 15.00 -14.78
C LEU A 167 -3.54 15.64 -16.02
N LYS A 168 -4.19 14.86 -16.89
CA LYS A 168 -4.80 15.31 -18.16
C LYS A 168 -6.33 15.39 -18.10
N ARG A 169 -6.93 15.09 -16.95
CA ARG A 169 -8.38 14.93 -16.81
C ARG A 169 -8.98 16.24 -16.28
N ASP A 170 -9.71 16.17 -15.17
CA ASP A 170 -10.33 17.30 -14.50
C ASP A 170 -9.47 17.80 -13.33
N TYR A 171 -9.80 18.99 -12.85
CA TYR A 171 -9.12 19.66 -11.75
C TYR A 171 -8.97 18.76 -10.51
N MET A 172 -10.04 18.07 -10.09
CA MET A 172 -10.03 17.25 -8.88
C MET A 172 -9.13 16.03 -9.03
N SER A 173 -9.24 15.33 -10.16
CA SER A 173 -8.38 14.20 -10.48
C SER A 173 -6.90 14.59 -10.48
N CYS A 174 -6.55 15.72 -11.12
CA CYS A 174 -5.20 16.24 -11.17
C CYS A 174 -4.68 16.59 -9.76
N ARG A 175 -5.48 17.35 -9.01
CA ARG A 175 -5.17 17.77 -7.62
C ARG A 175 -4.93 16.57 -6.72
N ASN A 176 -5.83 15.59 -6.74
CA ASN A 176 -5.71 14.36 -5.96
C ASN A 176 -4.43 13.59 -6.30
N ALA A 177 -4.10 13.45 -7.59
CA ALA A 177 -2.87 12.79 -8.01
C ALA A 177 -1.61 13.50 -7.49
N ILE A 178 -1.57 14.84 -7.53
CA ILE A 178 -0.44 15.63 -7.01
C ILE A 178 -0.33 15.47 -5.48
N ILE A 179 -1.44 15.52 -4.75
CA ILE A 179 -1.46 15.29 -3.29
C ILE A 179 -0.86 13.92 -2.93
N MET A 180 -1.26 12.86 -3.66
CA MET A 180 -0.72 11.52 -3.46
C MET A 180 0.79 11.49 -3.75
N LEU A 181 1.24 12.09 -4.85
CA LEU A 181 2.66 12.17 -5.21
C LEU A 181 3.50 12.89 -4.17
N GLN A 182 3.03 14.04 -3.66
CA GLN A 182 3.71 14.79 -2.61
C GLN A 182 3.96 13.96 -1.35
N LYS A 183 3.05 13.04 -1.00
CA LYS A 183 3.26 12.13 0.14
C LYS A 183 4.25 11.00 -0.18
N LEU A 184 4.39 10.64 -1.45
CA LEU A 184 5.25 9.55 -1.89
C LEU A 184 6.67 9.99 -2.27
N SER A 185 6.94 11.29 -2.38
CA SER A 185 8.21 11.84 -2.88
C SER A 185 9.47 11.24 -2.25
N GLN A 186 9.43 10.86 -0.96
CA GLN A 186 10.57 10.28 -0.25
C GLN A 186 10.98 8.88 -0.75
N VAL A 187 10.06 8.14 -1.37
CA VAL A 187 10.26 6.73 -1.73
C VAL A 187 9.93 6.42 -3.20
N TYR A 188 9.26 7.34 -3.89
CA TYR A 188 8.82 7.21 -5.27
C TYR A 188 9.16 8.49 -6.05
N PRO A 189 9.67 8.37 -7.30
CA PRO A 189 9.86 7.13 -8.06
C PRO A 189 11.14 6.36 -7.70
N THR A 190 11.12 5.03 -7.80
CA THR A 190 12.34 4.23 -7.55
C THR A 190 13.23 4.06 -8.79
N ASN A 191 12.73 4.38 -9.98
CA ASN A 191 13.45 4.23 -11.25
C ASN A 191 13.63 5.59 -11.94
N LYS A 192 14.84 5.89 -12.42
CA LYS A 192 15.18 7.11 -13.16
C LYS A 192 14.32 7.33 -14.41
N ASP A 193 13.99 6.27 -15.15
CA ASP A 193 13.16 6.41 -16.36
C ASP A 193 11.73 6.84 -16.01
N ILE A 194 11.20 6.29 -14.92
CA ILE A 194 9.87 6.66 -14.38
C ILE A 194 9.90 8.09 -13.85
N SER A 195 10.99 8.51 -13.19
CA SER A 195 11.18 9.90 -12.75
C SER A 195 11.15 10.87 -13.93
N LYS A 196 11.96 10.62 -14.96
CA LYS A 196 12.00 11.46 -16.16
C LYS A 196 10.63 11.54 -16.84
N GLU A 197 9.95 10.41 -17.01
CA GLU A 197 8.64 10.39 -17.63
C GLU A 197 7.60 11.15 -16.79
N LEU A 198 7.64 11.00 -15.46
CA LEU A 198 6.77 11.73 -14.55
C LEU A 198 7.02 13.24 -14.63
N GLU A 199 8.28 13.68 -14.58
CA GLU A 199 8.68 15.09 -14.71
C GLU A 199 8.18 15.72 -16.02
N VAL A 200 8.31 15.00 -17.14
CA VAL A 200 7.80 15.46 -18.45
C VAL A 200 6.29 15.66 -18.40
N ASN A 201 5.53 14.71 -17.83
CA ASN A 201 4.07 14.82 -17.75
C ASN A 201 3.62 15.93 -16.79
N ILE A 202 4.33 16.14 -15.68
CA ILE A 202 4.04 17.24 -14.74
C ILE A 202 4.32 18.59 -15.39
N LYS A 203 5.48 18.77 -16.03
CA LYS A 203 5.82 20.00 -16.76
C LYS A 203 4.83 20.29 -17.89
N GLN A 204 4.42 19.25 -18.63
CA GLN A 204 3.39 19.37 -19.65
C GLN A 204 2.06 19.87 -19.05
N MET A 205 1.60 19.23 -17.96
CA MET A 205 0.39 19.65 -17.25
C MET A 205 0.48 21.12 -16.81
N MET A 206 1.61 21.54 -16.21
CA MET A 206 1.81 22.91 -15.78
C MET A 206 1.75 23.94 -16.91
N SER A 207 2.22 23.59 -18.11
CA SER A 207 2.18 24.48 -19.28
C SER A 207 0.78 24.67 -19.85
N THR A 208 -0.09 23.65 -19.70
CA THR A 208 -1.47 23.68 -20.20
C THR A 208 -2.49 24.11 -19.16
N CYS A 209 -2.12 24.07 -17.89
CA CYS A 209 -3.01 24.36 -16.77
C CYS A 209 -3.17 25.87 -16.59
N GLU A 210 -4.40 26.34 -16.45
CA GLU A 210 -4.69 27.75 -16.13
C GLU A 210 -4.60 28.00 -14.62
N GLN A 211 -4.84 26.97 -13.80
CA GLN A 211 -4.95 27.07 -12.35
C GLN A 211 -3.58 27.14 -11.65
N ASP A 212 -3.29 28.28 -11.03
CA ASP A 212 -1.98 28.54 -10.42
C ASP A 212 -1.71 27.76 -9.13
N ASP A 213 -2.76 27.33 -8.42
CA ASP A 213 -2.63 26.47 -7.24
C ASP A 213 -2.07 25.09 -7.63
N LEU A 214 -2.56 24.48 -8.71
CA LEU A 214 -2.06 23.20 -9.22
C LEU A 214 -0.60 23.32 -9.68
N LYS A 215 -0.23 24.41 -10.35
CA LYS A 215 1.17 24.67 -10.73
C LYS A 215 2.07 24.78 -9.51
N THR A 216 1.60 25.46 -8.47
CA THR A 216 2.35 25.61 -7.20
C THR A 216 2.55 24.26 -6.52
N MET A 217 1.48 23.44 -6.44
CA MET A 217 1.55 22.10 -5.86
C MET A 217 2.48 21.17 -6.65
N ALA A 218 2.41 21.22 -7.98
CA ALA A 218 3.27 20.45 -8.87
C ALA A 218 4.75 20.86 -8.74
N ASN A 219 5.03 22.16 -8.69
CA ASN A 219 6.39 22.66 -8.43
C ASN A 219 6.94 22.15 -7.11
N SER A 220 6.15 22.17 -6.04
CA SER A 220 6.55 21.64 -4.74
C SER A 220 6.89 20.14 -4.77
N TYR A 221 6.42 19.37 -5.75
CA TYR A 221 6.80 17.97 -5.91
C TYR A 221 8.10 17.79 -6.71
N LEU A 222 8.41 18.71 -7.62
CA LEU A 222 9.61 18.67 -8.45
C LEU A 222 10.88 19.20 -7.75
N CYS A 223 10.70 20.03 -6.72
CA CYS A 223 11.79 20.55 -5.87
C CYS A 223 12.18 19.56 -4.77
#